data_AF-A0A4Q3GV53-F1
#
_entry.id   AF-A0A4Q3GV53-F1
#
_cell.length_a   1.000
_cell.length_b   1.000
_cell.length_c   1.000
_cell.angle_alpha   90.00
_cell.angle_beta   90.00
_cell.angle_gamma   90.00
#
_symmetry.space_group_name_H-M   'P 1'
#
loop_
_entity.id
_entity.type
_entity.pdbx_description
1 polymer ?
#
loop_
_entity_poly.entity_id
_entity_poly.type
_entity_poly.pdbx_seq_one_letter_code
_entity_poly.pdbx_strand_id
1 'polypeptide(L)'
;MALDRRFQEMPSVAQISGTSGDDTLTGTAPDDTIRAGAGNDVLVAAGNEAFVMRDGVMVYANTVTIYDGGEGFDTLLIDRYLVGFDRLASFASIESVFFERLPADTLPTLRANLGLFSDTARMLPSNLLLDGYGQLGIRLADGDSFDASAYRFAAGSDVHLHFSTGSIG
;
A
#
# COMPACT_ATOMS: atom_id res chain seq x y z
N MET A 1 -31.99 -22.40 19.71
CA MET A 1 -31.22 -22.61 18.47
C MET A 1 -30.39 -21.35 18.26
N ALA A 2 -29.13 -21.40 18.67
CA ALA A 2 -28.22 -20.26 18.57
C ALA A 2 -27.82 -20.08 17.11
N LEU A 3 -27.95 -18.85 16.61
CA LEU A 3 -27.38 -18.47 15.32
C LEU A 3 -25.86 -18.37 15.51
N ASP A 4 -25.14 -19.48 15.32
CA ASP A 4 -23.68 -19.45 15.17
C ASP A 4 -23.36 -18.94 13.76
N ARG A 5 -23.52 -17.63 13.55
CA ARG A 5 -22.92 -16.97 12.39
C ARG A 5 -21.48 -16.69 12.78
N ARG A 6 -20.60 -17.57 12.30
CA ARG A 6 -19.18 -17.30 12.04
C ARG A 6 -19.06 -16.04 11.18
N PHE A 7 -19.23 -14.87 11.78
CA PHE A 7 -18.52 -13.69 11.35
C PHE A 7 -17.07 -14.01 11.65
N GLN A 8 -16.38 -14.45 10.60
CA GLN A 8 -14.93 -14.50 10.54
C GLN A 8 -14.44 -13.21 11.18
N GLU A 9 -13.68 -13.33 12.28
CA GLU A 9 -13.09 -12.18 12.97
C GLU A 9 -12.47 -11.31 11.89
N MET A 10 -13.09 -10.14 11.60
CA MET A 10 -12.42 -9.16 10.77
C MET A 10 -11.13 -8.86 11.51
N PRO A 11 -9.95 -9.03 10.88
CA PRO A 11 -8.68 -8.90 11.58
C PRO A 11 -8.71 -7.56 12.33
N SER A 12 -8.40 -7.62 13.62
CA SER A 12 -8.63 -6.49 14.53
C SER A 12 -7.74 -5.34 14.14
N VAL A 13 -8.36 -4.17 13.88
CA VAL A 13 -7.65 -2.90 13.69
C VAL A 13 -6.63 -2.70 14.81
N ALA A 14 -5.35 -2.59 14.44
CA ALA A 14 -4.23 -2.47 15.34
C ALA A 14 -3.65 -1.06 15.33
N GLN A 15 -3.20 -0.62 16.51
CA GLN A 15 -2.25 0.48 16.63
C GLN A 15 -0.87 -0.15 16.81
N ILE A 16 0.00 0.02 15.82
CA ILE A 16 1.35 -0.50 15.80
C ILE A 16 2.29 0.69 15.96
N SER A 17 3.13 0.64 16.99
CA SER A 17 4.13 1.68 17.24
C SER A 17 5.52 1.06 17.25
N GLY A 18 6.46 1.69 16.55
CA GLY A 18 7.88 1.40 16.67
C GLY A 18 8.53 2.19 17.80
N THR A 19 9.83 2.36 17.70
CA THR A 19 10.73 2.87 18.71
C THR A 19 11.49 4.10 18.21
N SER A 20 12.71 4.30 18.69
CA SER A 20 13.61 5.38 18.26
C SER A 20 14.80 4.86 17.46
N GLY A 21 14.75 3.61 16.99
CA GLY A 21 15.75 3.04 16.10
C GLY A 21 15.06 2.26 14.99
N ASP A 22 15.87 1.76 14.05
CA ASP A 22 15.39 1.12 12.83
C ASP A 22 14.52 -0.12 13.11
N ASP A 23 13.22 0.00 12.84
CA ASP A 23 12.20 -0.99 13.08
C ASP A 23 11.67 -1.61 11.77
N THR A 24 11.15 -2.84 11.88
CA THR A 24 10.36 -3.45 10.81
C THR A 24 8.96 -3.75 11.35
N LEU A 25 7.98 -2.99 10.88
CA LEU A 25 6.61 -3.01 11.39
C LEU A 25 5.67 -3.58 10.33
N THR A 26 4.99 -4.67 10.67
CA THR A 26 4.07 -5.35 9.75
C THR A 26 2.64 -5.04 10.10
N GLY A 27 1.89 -4.45 9.17
CA GLY A 27 0.45 -4.32 9.29
C GLY A 27 -0.23 -5.69 9.34
N THR A 28 -1.28 -5.79 10.13
CA THR A 28 -2.04 -7.00 10.42
C THR A 28 -3.40 -7.06 9.73
N ALA A 29 -4.02 -5.91 9.47
CA ALA A 29 -5.37 -5.77 8.94
C ALA A 29 -5.52 -4.50 8.10
N PRO A 30 -6.60 -4.40 7.29
CA PRO A 30 -7.09 -3.09 6.87
C PRO A 30 -7.42 -2.22 8.09
N ASP A 31 -7.32 -0.90 7.96
CA ASP A 31 -7.52 0.11 9.02
C ASP A 31 -6.41 0.26 10.06
N ASP A 32 -5.32 -0.50 9.95
CA ASP A 32 -4.21 -0.39 10.88
C ASP A 32 -3.57 1.01 10.84
N THR A 33 -3.15 1.47 12.02
CA THR A 33 -2.31 2.65 12.17
C THR A 33 -0.93 2.21 12.60
N ILE A 34 0.05 2.48 11.75
CA ILE A 34 1.46 2.20 12.00
C ILE A 34 2.19 3.53 12.15
N ARG A 35 2.87 3.71 13.29
CA ARG A 35 3.76 4.85 13.56
C ARG A 35 5.14 4.34 13.92
N ALA A 36 6.12 4.52 13.05
CA ALA A 36 7.39 3.86 13.22
C ALA A 36 8.31 4.58 14.21
N GLY A 37 8.37 5.90 14.18
CA GLY A 37 8.97 6.70 15.24
C GLY A 37 10.20 7.41 14.75
N ALA A 38 11.37 7.18 15.33
CA ALA A 38 12.62 7.68 14.78
C ALA A 38 13.48 6.49 14.33
N GLY A 39 14.29 6.66 13.30
CA GLY A 39 15.05 5.56 12.69
C GLY A 39 14.79 5.49 11.20
N ASN A 40 15.48 4.59 10.50
CA ASN A 40 15.14 4.27 9.11
C ASN A 40 14.28 3.00 9.10
N ASP A 41 12.98 3.18 9.05
CA ASP A 41 12.03 2.11 9.31
C ASP A 41 11.53 1.42 8.04
N VAL A 42 11.12 0.17 8.18
CA VAL A 42 10.45 -0.61 7.14
C VAL A 42 9.03 -0.92 7.57
N LEU A 43 8.06 -0.30 6.92
CA LEU A 43 6.64 -0.52 7.17
C LEU A 43 6.12 -1.48 6.09
N VAL A 44 5.87 -2.74 6.48
CA VAL A 44 5.31 -3.75 5.58
C VAL A 44 3.82 -3.50 5.46
N ALA A 45 3.38 -3.23 4.24
CA ALA A 45 1.97 -3.00 3.98
C ALA A 45 1.15 -4.23 4.37
N ALA A 46 0.16 -4.05 5.26
CA ALA A 46 -0.95 -4.99 5.34
C ALA A 46 -1.62 -4.94 3.96
N GLY A 47 -1.35 -5.93 3.12
CA GLY A 47 -2.06 -6.04 1.86
C GLY A 47 -3.55 -5.99 2.15
N ASN A 48 -4.24 -4.96 1.68
CA ASN A 48 -5.69 -5.02 1.64
C ASN A 48 -6.02 -6.06 0.59
N GLU A 49 -6.24 -7.29 1.05
CA GLU A 49 -6.88 -8.31 0.24
C GLU A 49 -8.20 -7.70 -0.20
N ALA A 50 -8.24 -7.25 -1.44
CA ALA A 50 -9.42 -6.68 -2.05
C ALA A 50 -10.52 -7.75 -2.07
N PHE A 51 -11.24 -7.97 -0.98
CA PHE A 51 -12.23 -9.05 -0.97
C PHE A 51 -13.34 -8.83 0.06
N VAL A 52 -14.25 -7.93 -0.28
CA VAL A 52 -15.66 -8.26 -0.10
C VAL A 52 -16.27 -8.43 -1.49
N MET A 53 -16.57 -9.68 -1.85
CA MET A 53 -17.54 -9.97 -2.90
C MET A 53 -18.90 -9.52 -2.37
N ARG A 54 -19.36 -8.33 -2.75
CA ARG A 54 -20.80 -8.01 -2.71
C ARG A 54 -21.31 -8.15 -4.13
N ASP A 55 -22.11 -9.17 -4.37
CA ASP A 55 -22.77 -9.41 -5.66
C ASP A 55 -21.84 -9.51 -6.88
N GLY A 56 -20.63 -10.07 -6.69
CA GLY A 56 -19.64 -10.24 -7.77
C GLY A 56 -18.89 -8.97 -8.16
N VAL A 57 -19.09 -7.87 -7.42
CA VAL A 57 -18.38 -6.61 -7.59
C VAL A 57 -17.25 -6.53 -6.57
N MET A 58 -16.05 -6.17 -7.06
CA MET A 58 -14.92 -5.84 -6.22
C MET A 58 -15.21 -4.51 -5.52
N VAL A 59 -15.60 -4.55 -4.25
CA VAL A 59 -15.80 -3.35 -3.42
C VAL A 59 -14.57 -3.16 -2.55
N TYR A 60 -13.87 -2.04 -2.74
CA TYR A 60 -12.83 -1.60 -1.82
C TYR A 60 -13.49 -1.22 -0.49
N ALA A 61 -13.05 -1.81 0.63
CA ALA A 61 -13.50 -1.37 1.94
C ALA A 61 -13.05 0.10 2.13
N ASN A 62 -13.94 0.96 2.67
CA ASN A 62 -13.60 2.34 3.01
C ASN A 62 -12.74 2.31 4.27
N THR A 63 -11.45 2.08 4.12
CA THR A 63 -10.51 1.80 5.20
C THR A 63 -9.59 2.97 5.44
N VAL A 64 -9.41 3.37 6.70
CA VAL A 64 -8.45 4.41 7.11
C VAL A 64 -7.18 3.72 7.56
N THR A 65 -6.27 3.44 6.62
CA THR A 65 -4.96 2.86 6.95
C THR A 65 -3.90 3.96 7.01
N ILE A 66 -3.14 4.04 8.09
CA ILE A 66 -2.12 5.08 8.29
C ILE A 66 -0.75 4.41 8.36
N TYR A 67 0.15 4.83 7.47
CA TYR A 67 1.57 4.54 7.54
C TYR A 67 2.30 5.85 7.80
N ASP A 68 2.91 5.97 8.97
CA ASP A 68 3.69 7.12 9.41
C ASP A 68 5.12 6.64 9.74
N GLY A 69 6.08 6.99 8.89
CA GLY A 69 7.50 6.65 9.11
C GLY A 69 8.11 7.42 10.28
N GLY A 70 7.70 8.67 10.47
CA GLY A 70 8.25 9.54 11.49
C GLY A 70 9.55 10.23 11.06
N GLU A 71 10.60 10.17 11.90
CA GLU A 71 11.89 10.80 11.64
C GLU A 71 12.89 9.80 11.05
N GLY A 72 13.34 10.05 9.82
CA GLY A 72 14.41 9.28 9.21
C GLY A 72 14.17 9.10 7.72
N PHE A 73 14.69 8.00 7.17
CA PHE A 73 14.40 7.58 5.81
C PHE A 73 13.61 6.27 5.85
N ASP A 74 12.31 6.37 5.59
CA ASP A 74 11.39 5.29 5.83
C ASP A 74 10.90 4.65 4.53
N THR A 75 10.69 3.34 4.58
CA THR A 75 10.34 2.53 3.42
C THR A 75 9.01 1.82 3.64
N LEU A 76 8.06 2.05 2.74
CA LEU A 76 6.89 1.20 2.60
C LEU A 76 7.26 -0.05 1.78
N LEU A 77 7.21 -1.23 2.39
CA LEU A 77 7.49 -2.50 1.73
C LEU A 77 6.21 -3.12 1.16
N ILE A 78 6.27 -3.49 -0.12
CA ILE A 78 5.24 -4.26 -0.83
C ILE A 78 5.78 -5.65 -1.14
N ASP A 79 5.37 -6.64 -0.36
CA ASP A 79 5.86 -8.03 -0.40
C ASP A 79 4.86 -9.03 -1.01
N ARG A 80 3.78 -8.55 -1.64
CA ARG A 80 2.72 -9.39 -2.21
C ARG A 80 2.24 -8.91 -3.57
N TYR A 81 1.49 -9.78 -4.23
CA TYR A 81 1.00 -9.59 -5.60
C TYR A 81 0.08 -8.40 -5.78
N LEU A 82 -0.74 -8.08 -4.78
CA LEU A 82 -1.67 -6.96 -4.87
C LEU A 82 -1.85 -6.35 -3.49
N VAL A 83 -1.45 -5.10 -3.38
CA VAL A 83 -1.75 -4.21 -2.26
C VAL A 83 -2.51 -3.04 -2.85
N GLY A 84 -3.78 -2.90 -2.48
CA GLY A 84 -4.61 -1.79 -2.91
C GLY A 84 -4.90 -0.85 -1.74
N PHE A 85 -4.72 0.44 -1.90
CA PHE A 85 -5.24 1.40 -0.92
C PHE A 85 -6.43 2.16 -1.52
N ASP A 86 -7.49 2.27 -0.73
CA ASP A 86 -8.66 3.08 -1.04
C ASP A 86 -8.40 4.56 -0.73
N ARG A 87 -9.44 5.39 -0.81
CA ARG A 87 -9.35 6.87 -0.81
C ARG A 87 -8.88 7.50 0.52
N LEU A 88 -8.66 6.71 1.57
CA LEU A 88 -8.42 7.21 2.93
C LEU A 88 -7.09 6.75 3.54
N ALA A 89 -6.19 6.13 2.77
CA ALA A 89 -4.86 5.82 3.27
C ALA A 89 -3.95 7.06 3.36
N SER A 90 -3.05 7.06 4.35
CA SER A 90 -2.03 8.09 4.58
C SER A 90 -0.63 7.48 4.57
N PHE A 91 0.33 8.18 3.96
CA PHE A 91 1.75 7.80 3.86
C PHE A 91 2.62 8.96 4.37
N ALA A 92 2.47 9.28 5.65
CA ALA A 92 3.24 10.35 6.29
C ALA A 92 4.70 9.92 6.44
N SER A 93 5.63 10.84 6.13
CA SER A 93 7.08 10.59 6.23
C SER A 93 7.52 9.27 5.58
N ILE A 94 7.05 8.97 4.36
CA ILE A 94 7.51 7.80 3.60
C ILE A 94 8.34 8.26 2.42
N GLU A 95 9.65 8.05 2.47
CA GLU A 95 10.56 8.50 1.40
C GLU A 95 10.72 7.46 0.29
N SER A 96 10.43 6.19 0.59
CA SER A 96 10.66 5.07 -0.32
C SER A 96 9.50 4.09 -0.37
N VAL A 97 9.23 3.53 -1.55
CA VAL A 97 8.45 2.30 -1.71
C VAL A 97 9.35 1.23 -2.32
N PHE A 98 9.51 0.13 -1.58
CA PHE A 98 10.28 -1.02 -2.04
C PHE A 98 9.33 -2.15 -2.45
N PHE A 99 9.43 -2.58 -3.69
CA PHE A 99 8.69 -3.71 -4.25
C PHE A 99 9.54 -4.97 -4.16
N GLU A 100 9.25 -5.84 -3.19
CA GLU A 100 10.01 -7.06 -3.04
C GLU A 100 9.83 -7.98 -4.25
N ARG A 101 10.93 -8.61 -4.65
CA ARG A 101 10.90 -9.59 -5.72
C ARG A 101 10.20 -10.84 -5.24
N LEU A 102 9.01 -11.07 -5.76
CA LEU A 102 8.20 -12.23 -5.43
C LEU A 102 8.80 -13.52 -6.05
N PRO A 103 8.64 -14.68 -5.41
CA PRO A 103 9.14 -15.96 -5.92
C PRO A 103 8.64 -16.22 -7.35
N ALA A 104 9.54 -16.66 -8.23
CA ALA A 104 9.22 -16.90 -9.65
C ALA A 104 8.33 -18.15 -9.90
N ASP A 105 7.94 -18.85 -8.85
CA ASP A 105 7.25 -20.15 -8.86
C ASP A 105 5.75 -20.05 -9.16
N THR A 106 5.18 -18.85 -9.13
CA THR A 106 3.74 -18.60 -9.02
C THR A 106 3.13 -17.98 -10.26
N LEU A 107 3.91 -17.29 -11.09
CA LEU A 107 3.65 -16.85 -12.47
C LEU A 107 4.78 -15.86 -12.83
N PRO A 108 5.63 -16.11 -13.85
CA PRO A 108 6.83 -15.28 -14.12
C PRO A 108 6.54 -13.83 -14.52
N THR A 109 5.28 -13.51 -14.82
CA THR A 109 4.81 -12.15 -15.11
C THR A 109 4.30 -11.40 -13.87
N LEU A 110 4.14 -12.11 -12.76
CA LEU A 110 3.53 -11.58 -11.56
C LEU A 110 4.56 -10.76 -10.78
N ARG A 111 4.16 -9.55 -10.38
CA ARG A 111 5.01 -8.54 -9.75
C ARG A 111 4.31 -8.03 -8.51
N ALA A 112 5.07 -7.51 -7.55
CA ALA A 112 4.48 -6.75 -6.47
C ALA A 112 3.77 -5.53 -7.06
N ASN A 113 2.50 -5.33 -6.68
CA ASN A 113 1.66 -4.27 -7.24
C ASN A 113 1.05 -3.44 -6.11
N LEU A 114 1.33 -2.14 -6.14
CA LEU A 114 0.68 -1.14 -5.31
C LEU A 114 -0.33 -0.37 -6.16
N GLY A 115 -1.63 -0.61 -5.91
CA GLY A 115 -2.73 0.06 -6.60
C GLY A 115 -3.33 1.17 -5.74
N LEU A 116 -3.39 2.40 -6.28
CA LEU A 116 -3.92 3.58 -5.61
C LEU A 116 -4.99 4.27 -6.45
N PHE A 117 -5.97 4.90 -5.80
CA PHE A 117 -6.81 5.91 -6.44
C PHE A 117 -6.09 7.27 -6.47
N SER A 118 -6.50 8.16 -7.38
CA SER A 118 -5.87 9.48 -7.55
C SER A 118 -5.79 10.30 -6.25
N ASP A 119 -6.82 10.26 -5.41
CA ASP A 119 -6.81 10.97 -4.12
C ASP A 119 -5.78 10.40 -3.15
N THR A 120 -5.65 9.08 -3.09
CA THR A 120 -4.68 8.39 -2.24
C THR A 120 -3.27 8.56 -2.76
N ALA A 121 -3.09 8.50 -4.09
CA ALA A 121 -1.80 8.71 -4.72
C ALA A 121 -1.25 10.11 -4.43
N ARG A 122 -2.12 11.12 -4.30
CA ARG A 122 -1.73 12.49 -3.90
C ARG A 122 -1.22 12.60 -2.46
N MET A 123 -1.47 11.58 -1.64
CA MET A 123 -0.91 11.49 -0.28
C MET A 123 0.51 10.91 -0.26
N LEU A 124 0.98 10.32 -1.36
CA LEU A 124 2.38 9.92 -1.48
C LEU A 124 3.27 11.16 -1.57
N PRO A 125 4.49 11.12 -1.01
CA PRO A 125 5.45 12.19 -1.16
C PRO A 125 5.80 12.46 -2.63
N SER A 126 6.01 13.73 -2.98
CA SER A 126 6.22 14.18 -4.36
C SER A 126 7.56 13.74 -4.95
N ASN A 127 8.53 13.37 -4.11
CA ASN A 127 9.89 12.96 -4.48
C ASN A 127 10.20 11.51 -4.08
N LEU A 128 9.19 10.65 -4.14
CA LEU A 128 9.27 9.26 -3.73
C LEU A 128 10.40 8.49 -4.45
N LEU A 129 11.16 7.72 -3.70
CA LEU A 129 12.09 6.72 -4.24
C LEU A 129 11.35 5.41 -4.48
N LEU A 130 11.40 4.89 -5.69
CA LEU A 130 10.84 3.60 -6.08
C LEU A 130 11.99 2.61 -6.27
N ASP A 131 11.91 1.46 -5.61
CA ASP A 131 12.95 0.45 -5.64
C ASP A 131 12.36 -0.98 -5.75
N GLY A 132 13.18 -1.93 -6.18
CA GLY A 132 12.80 -3.33 -6.31
C GLY A 132 12.17 -3.68 -7.65
N TYR A 133 11.22 -4.63 -7.63
CA TYR A 133 10.65 -5.28 -8.82
C TYR A 133 9.12 -5.28 -8.74
N GLY A 134 8.48 -4.31 -9.39
CA GLY A 134 7.06 -4.07 -9.12
C GLY A 134 6.35 -3.12 -10.06
N GLN A 135 5.14 -2.78 -9.66
CA GLN A 135 4.30 -1.80 -10.33
C GLN A 135 3.64 -0.88 -9.31
N LEU A 136 3.66 0.42 -9.60
CA LEU A 136 2.82 1.40 -8.93
C LEU A 136 1.69 1.78 -9.90
N GLY A 137 0.50 1.27 -9.62
CA GLY A 137 -0.72 1.54 -10.38
C GLY A 137 -1.48 2.72 -9.78
N ILE A 138 -1.75 3.75 -10.59
CA ILE A 138 -2.59 4.88 -10.19
C ILE A 138 -3.85 4.90 -11.07
N ARG A 139 -5.00 4.78 -10.44
CA ARG A 139 -6.30 4.94 -11.09
C ARG A 139 -6.78 6.38 -10.95
N LEU A 140 -6.80 7.08 -12.07
CA LEU A 140 -7.26 8.46 -12.17
C LEU A 140 -8.79 8.49 -12.32
N ALA A 141 -9.43 9.37 -11.55
CA ALA A 141 -10.81 9.75 -11.81
C ALA A 141 -10.91 10.54 -13.13
N ASP A 142 -12.12 10.66 -13.67
CA ASP A 142 -12.34 11.39 -14.92
C ASP A 142 -11.91 12.85 -14.78
N GLY A 143 -10.98 13.28 -15.64
CA GLY A 143 -10.41 14.64 -15.61
C GLY A 143 -9.27 14.85 -14.61
N ASP A 144 -8.91 13.84 -13.81
CA ASP A 144 -7.75 13.93 -12.93
C ASP A 144 -6.42 13.78 -13.67
N SER A 145 -5.40 14.43 -13.11
CA SER A 145 -4.00 14.22 -13.48
C SER A 145 -3.17 13.90 -12.24
N PHE A 146 -2.05 13.23 -12.47
CA PHE A 146 -1.06 12.90 -11.45
C PHE A 146 0.34 13.18 -12.00
N ASP A 147 1.12 13.96 -11.26
CA ASP A 147 2.51 14.29 -11.61
C ASP A 147 3.47 13.41 -10.83
N ALA A 148 4.08 12.43 -11.53
CA ALA A 148 5.12 11.57 -10.99
C ALA A 148 6.53 11.98 -11.46
N SER A 149 6.70 13.17 -12.05
CA SER A 149 7.96 13.57 -12.71
C SER A 149 9.15 13.69 -11.75
N ALA A 150 8.89 13.95 -10.47
CA ALA A 150 9.90 14.04 -9.43
C ALA A 150 10.20 12.70 -8.73
N TYR A 151 9.50 11.63 -9.09
CA TYR A 151 9.79 10.29 -8.57
C TYR A 151 11.13 9.80 -9.10
N ARG A 152 11.86 9.08 -8.24
CA ARG A 152 13.19 8.56 -8.52
C ARG A 152 13.14 7.05 -8.51
N PHE A 153 13.99 6.42 -9.31
CA PHE A 153 14.12 4.97 -9.35
C PHE A 153 15.50 4.60 -8.84
N ALA A 154 15.56 3.69 -7.87
CA ALA A 154 16.82 3.19 -7.35
C ALA A 154 17.60 2.44 -8.44
N ALA A 155 18.92 2.40 -8.31
CA ALA A 155 19.79 1.77 -9.30
C ALA A 155 19.50 0.26 -9.40
N GLY A 156 19.16 -0.21 -10.60
CA GLY A 156 18.84 -1.63 -10.84
C GLY A 156 17.39 -2.02 -10.51
N SER A 157 16.55 -1.07 -10.12
CA SER A 157 15.11 -1.31 -9.97
C SER A 157 14.43 -1.57 -11.32
N ASP A 158 13.37 -2.37 -11.28
CA ASP A 158 12.46 -2.69 -12.38
C ASP A 158 11.02 -2.41 -11.90
N VAL A 159 10.75 -1.13 -11.64
CA VAL A 159 9.46 -0.62 -11.18
C VAL A 159 8.79 0.15 -12.31
N HIS A 160 7.56 -0.22 -12.64
CA HIS A 160 6.79 0.43 -13.70
C HIS A 160 5.65 1.25 -13.11
N LEU A 161 5.51 2.50 -13.54
CA LEU A 161 4.31 3.30 -13.27
C LEU A 161 3.22 2.95 -14.29
N HIS A 162 2.01 2.67 -13.81
CA HIS A 162 0.87 2.38 -14.65
C HIS A 162 -0.31 3.30 -14.31
N PHE A 163 -0.80 4.04 -15.30
CA PHE A 163 -1.95 4.92 -15.14
C PHE A 163 -3.16 4.31 -15.84
N SER A 164 -4.31 4.31 -15.16
CA SER A 164 -5.58 3.86 -15.73
C SER A 164 -6.70 4.85 -15.42
N THR A 165 -7.67 4.96 -16.31
CA THR A 165 -8.87 5.78 -16.14
C THR A 165 -10.09 4.88 -16.00
N GLY A 166 -11.09 5.28 -15.22
CA GLY A 166 -12.38 4.58 -15.20
C GLY A 166 -13.36 5.17 -14.20
N SER A 167 -14.60 5.38 -14.63
CA SER A 167 -15.70 5.81 -13.77
C SER A 167 -16.08 4.69 -12.79
N ILE A 168 -16.16 5.03 -11.51
CA ILE A 168 -16.79 4.16 -10.50
C ILE A 168 -18.29 4.38 -10.65
N GLY A 169 -18.97 3.44 -11.31
CA GLY A 169 -20.43 3.39 -11.32
C GLY A 169 -20.98 3.01 -9.95
#